data_AF-A0A4Z0N839-F1
#
_entry.id   AF-A0A4Z0N839-F1
#
_cell.length_a   1.000
_cell.length_b   1.000
_cell.length_c   1.000
_cell.angle_alpha   90.00
_cell.angle_beta   90.00
_cell.angle_gamma   90.00
#
_symmetry.space_group_name_H-M   'P 1'
#
loop_
_entity.id
_entity.type
_entity.pdbx_description
1 polymer ?
#
loop_
_entity_poly.entity_id
_entity_poly.type
_entity_poly.pdbx_seq_one_letter_code
_entity_poly.pdbx_strand_id
1 'polypeptide(L)'
;MSAGTEALSNTAAHAMQPQAPIHPEGMAPPPMASTTPSAAAPLFETAHAATAVDTPPVAPPADAAPQAVVAAPAAPAAPIIPPTATPAAPAGPLPAYGSDLRPPAATAPASPAPMPSATAPGSAPVHPSNASPLSQPAVVRQQPATAAAAATPTGLTENAVAATATGAMTGASAAQTRAQQRLQRLLDAVARQEPKLRWAIADRDDSTTVLTTDLASGWIPPHVEIPTGIKLLTPGRRSRTLEALLGETALTASYHPGQYIPPVEDADPVSMSIRARDTTNVDELGWELSQATKWRDGLPRLAHTLAKAASTGTGYLDSEVDLLRDHLGTVARQVIASYPDVDAAQVGNWQLLATIDALIKNEKTAANYHFAWFQALNLALKGEERR
;
A
#
# COMPACT_ATOMS: atom_id res chain seq x y z
N MET A 1 -30.22 20.62 -63.80
CA MET A 1 -29.78 19.71 -64.88
C MET A 1 -29.01 18.61 -64.17
N SER A 2 -29.60 17.44 -63.89
CA SER A 2 -30.05 16.42 -64.87
C SER A 2 -28.83 15.90 -65.61
N ALA A 3 -28.28 14.74 -65.22
CA ALA A 3 -28.74 13.37 -65.53
C ALA A 3 -28.32 12.94 -66.96
N GLY A 4 -27.85 11.71 -67.19
CA GLY A 4 -27.67 10.57 -66.27
C GLY A 4 -26.80 9.47 -66.90
N THR A 5 -27.19 8.19 -66.71
CA THR A 5 -27.27 7.12 -67.75
C THR A 5 -26.11 6.98 -68.76
N GLU A 6 -25.46 5.83 -69.00
CA GLU A 6 -25.78 4.38 -68.92
C GLU A 6 -24.45 3.59 -69.18
N ALA A 7 -24.30 2.26 -69.16
CA ALA A 7 -24.91 1.09 -68.51
C ALA A 7 -24.14 -0.19 -68.97
N LEU A 8 -24.68 -1.40 -68.72
CA LEU A 8 -24.23 -2.72 -69.25
C LEU A 8 -22.88 -3.25 -68.68
N SER A 9 -22.64 -4.55 -68.48
CA SER A 9 -23.46 -5.78 -68.42
C SER A 9 -22.69 -6.85 -67.60
N ASN A 10 -23.32 -7.77 -66.85
CA ASN A 10 -23.84 -9.09 -67.29
C ASN A 10 -22.80 -9.94 -68.07
N THR A 11 -22.55 -11.25 -67.83
CA THR A 11 -23.16 -12.33 -67.00
C THR A 11 -22.13 -13.52 -66.92
N ALA A 12 -22.24 -14.69 -66.27
CA ALA A 12 -23.21 -15.42 -65.42
C ALA A 12 -22.51 -16.57 -64.63
N ALA A 13 -23.27 -17.29 -63.76
CA ALA A 13 -23.10 -18.72 -63.37
C ALA A 13 -21.89 -19.13 -62.47
N HIS A 14 -21.90 -20.18 -61.63
CA HIS A 14 -22.91 -21.13 -61.08
C HIS A 14 -22.24 -21.95 -59.93
N ALA A 15 -22.88 -22.79 -59.10
CA ALA A 15 -24.21 -22.82 -58.46
C ALA A 15 -24.34 -24.08 -57.55
N MET A 16 -25.13 -24.01 -56.45
CA MET A 16 -25.65 -25.14 -55.62
C MET A 16 -24.62 -26.01 -54.84
N GLN A 17 -24.93 -26.70 -53.72
CA GLN A 17 -25.92 -26.57 -52.62
C GLN A 17 -25.40 -27.35 -51.36
N PRO A 18 -26.04 -27.31 -50.17
CA PRO A 18 -25.45 -27.80 -48.90
C PRO A 18 -25.78 -29.25 -48.51
N GLN A 19 -25.10 -29.76 -47.46
CA GLN A 19 -25.44 -31.02 -46.77
C GLN A 19 -25.23 -30.91 -45.23
N ALA A 20 -25.69 -31.93 -44.48
CA ALA A 20 -26.12 -31.84 -43.07
C ALA A 20 -25.12 -32.45 -42.04
N PRO A 21 -25.37 -32.37 -40.71
CA PRO A 21 -24.33 -32.56 -39.67
C PRO A 21 -24.16 -34.01 -39.18
N ILE A 22 -23.08 -34.23 -38.42
CA ILE A 22 -22.76 -35.46 -37.69
C ILE A 22 -22.35 -35.15 -36.23
N HIS A 23 -22.83 -35.97 -35.30
CA HIS A 23 -22.48 -35.92 -33.87
C HIS A 23 -21.20 -36.72 -33.58
N PRO A 24 -20.64 -36.57 -32.37
CA PRO A 24 -20.58 -37.76 -31.52
C PRO A 24 -20.92 -37.52 -30.04
N GLU A 25 -21.34 -38.58 -29.35
CA GLU A 25 -21.22 -38.75 -27.89
C GLU A 25 -19.73 -38.74 -27.45
N GLY A 26 -19.36 -38.55 -26.18
CA GLY A 26 -20.14 -38.45 -24.94
C GLY A 26 -19.55 -39.37 -23.87
N MET A 27 -19.02 -38.80 -22.78
CA MET A 27 -18.40 -39.56 -21.69
C MET A 27 -18.61 -38.84 -20.36
N ALA A 28 -19.02 -39.58 -19.33
CA ALA A 28 -19.42 -39.04 -18.02
C ALA A 28 -18.36 -39.30 -16.92
N PRO A 29 -18.26 -38.43 -15.89
CA PRO A 29 -17.37 -38.66 -14.75
C PRO A 29 -17.98 -39.64 -13.72
N PRO A 30 -17.14 -40.41 -12.99
CA PRO A 30 -17.60 -41.27 -11.90
C PRO A 30 -17.87 -40.46 -10.60
N PRO A 31 -18.86 -40.85 -9.76
CA PRO A 31 -19.24 -40.10 -8.55
C PRO A 31 -18.88 -40.80 -7.21
N MET A 32 -19.06 -40.05 -6.12
CA MET A 32 -19.06 -40.46 -4.69
C MET A 32 -17.67 -40.75 -4.07
N ALA A 33 -17.46 -40.63 -2.75
CA ALA A 33 -18.42 -40.40 -1.66
C ALA A 33 -17.91 -39.40 -0.59
N SER A 34 -18.83 -38.86 0.20
CA SER A 34 -18.54 -38.01 1.37
C SER A 34 -18.74 -38.81 2.66
N THR A 35 -17.81 -38.74 3.63
CA THR A 35 -18.02 -39.32 4.97
C THR A 35 -17.30 -38.55 6.07
N THR A 36 -18.07 -38.10 7.05
CA THR A 36 -17.71 -37.71 8.42
C THR A 36 -18.71 -38.44 9.35
N PRO A 37 -18.55 -38.51 10.70
CA PRO A 37 -17.69 -37.69 11.55
C PRO A 37 -16.99 -38.44 12.72
N SER A 38 -16.44 -37.63 13.66
CA SER A 38 -16.43 -37.83 15.12
C SER A 38 -15.05 -37.99 15.79
N ALA A 39 -15.00 -37.56 17.05
CA ALA A 39 -13.80 -37.24 17.81
C ALA A 39 -13.41 -38.32 18.85
N ALA A 40 -12.12 -38.35 19.21
CA ALA A 40 -11.64 -38.73 20.54
C ALA A 40 -10.20 -38.23 20.78
N ALA A 41 -9.88 -37.92 22.04
CA ALA A 41 -8.55 -37.69 22.61
C ALA A 41 -8.65 -37.79 24.15
N PRO A 42 -7.55 -37.82 24.93
CA PRO A 42 -6.19 -38.27 24.66
C PRO A 42 -5.78 -39.46 25.56
N LEU A 43 -4.57 -40.03 25.41
CA LEU A 43 -3.97 -40.89 26.44
C LEU A 43 -2.44 -40.67 26.59
N PHE A 44 -1.95 -40.99 27.78
CA PHE A 44 -0.55 -40.86 28.25
C PHE A 44 0.31 -42.06 27.84
N GLU A 45 1.63 -41.87 27.86
CA GLU A 45 2.63 -42.87 28.28
C GLU A 45 3.81 -42.13 28.96
N THR A 46 4.51 -42.72 29.94
CA THR A 46 5.56 -41.99 30.71
C THR A 46 6.64 -42.91 31.32
N ALA A 47 7.88 -42.84 30.80
CA ALA A 47 9.14 -43.33 31.39
C ALA A 47 10.33 -42.75 30.56
N HIS A 48 11.37 -42.10 31.11
CA HIS A 48 12.51 -42.62 31.91
C HIS A 48 13.47 -43.56 31.13
N ALA A 49 14.81 -43.45 31.22
CA ALA A 49 15.68 -42.38 31.74
C ALA A 49 17.16 -42.54 31.27
N ALA A 50 17.89 -41.43 31.24
CA ALA A 50 19.36 -41.23 31.36
C ALA A 50 20.40 -42.30 30.93
N THR A 51 21.36 -41.87 30.11
CA THR A 51 22.79 -41.94 30.48
C THR A 51 23.55 -40.77 29.83
N ALA A 52 24.61 -40.27 30.48
CA ALA A 52 25.53 -39.27 29.94
C ALA A 52 26.92 -39.86 29.74
N VAL A 53 27.73 -39.28 28.85
CA VAL A 53 29.15 -39.63 28.65
C VAL A 53 29.97 -38.33 28.62
N ASP A 54 31.16 -38.40 29.22
CA ASP A 54 31.99 -37.27 29.62
C ASP A 54 32.99 -36.82 28.53
N THR A 55 33.53 -35.60 28.65
CA THR A 55 34.47 -34.98 27.71
C THR A 55 35.76 -34.53 28.38
N PRO A 56 36.94 -35.06 28.01
CA PRO A 56 38.22 -34.61 28.54
C PRO A 56 38.73 -33.33 27.82
N PRO A 57 39.25 -32.32 28.55
CA PRO A 57 39.84 -31.11 27.96
C PRO A 57 41.36 -31.23 27.73
N VAL A 58 41.89 -30.49 26.74
CA VAL A 58 43.34 -30.24 26.57
C VAL A 58 43.56 -28.75 26.23
N ALA A 59 44.58 -28.14 26.82
CA ALA A 59 44.92 -26.72 26.70
C ALA A 59 46.09 -26.48 25.69
N PRO A 60 46.24 -25.27 25.13
CA PRO A 60 47.25 -24.96 24.11
C PRO A 60 48.60 -24.48 24.69
N PRO A 61 49.66 -24.47 23.86
CA PRO A 61 50.72 -23.47 23.92
C PRO A 61 50.86 -22.68 22.60
N ALA A 62 51.66 -21.62 22.64
CA ALA A 62 51.61 -20.50 21.69
C ALA A 62 52.71 -20.50 20.58
N ASP A 63 52.36 -19.79 19.50
CA ASP A 63 53.17 -18.80 18.76
C ASP A 63 54.62 -19.13 18.30
N ALA A 64 54.81 -19.15 16.97
CA ALA A 64 56.07 -18.86 16.31
C ALA A 64 55.87 -18.50 14.81
N ALA A 65 56.37 -17.35 14.38
CA ALA A 65 56.53 -16.94 12.98
C ALA A 65 57.93 -16.30 12.79
N PRO A 66 58.40 -15.96 11.57
CA PRO A 66 57.89 -16.28 10.23
C PRO A 66 58.92 -16.99 9.32
N GLN A 67 58.50 -17.43 8.14
CA GLN A 67 59.39 -17.71 7.00
C GLN A 67 58.84 -17.02 5.75
N ALA A 68 59.64 -16.18 5.11
CA ALA A 68 59.29 -15.49 3.87
C ALA A 68 60.07 -16.09 2.69
N VAL A 69 59.37 -16.45 1.62
CA VAL A 69 59.97 -16.76 0.32
C VAL A 69 59.25 -15.93 -0.74
N VAL A 70 60.00 -15.25 -1.58
CA VAL A 70 59.51 -14.30 -2.59
C VAL A 70 59.83 -14.84 -3.98
N ALA A 71 58.82 -14.97 -4.86
CA ALA A 71 58.93 -14.68 -6.31
C ALA A 71 57.64 -14.99 -7.09
N ALA A 72 56.96 -13.92 -7.54
CA ALA A 72 56.43 -13.68 -8.89
C ALA A 72 55.44 -14.68 -9.59
N PRO A 73 54.62 -14.20 -10.56
CA PRO A 73 53.48 -14.96 -11.10
C PRO A 73 53.76 -15.67 -12.43
N ALA A 74 52.87 -16.61 -12.80
CA ALA A 74 52.80 -17.22 -14.12
C ALA A 74 51.38 -17.12 -14.72
N ALA A 75 51.23 -16.28 -15.75
CA ALA A 75 50.05 -16.16 -16.61
C ALA A 75 50.45 -15.42 -17.91
N PRO A 76 49.70 -15.51 -19.03
CA PRO A 76 48.47 -16.29 -19.25
C PRO A 76 48.64 -17.39 -20.30
N ALA A 77 47.61 -18.23 -20.49
CA ALA A 77 47.45 -19.10 -21.65
C ALA A 77 46.02 -18.98 -22.21
N ALA A 78 45.90 -18.45 -23.42
CA ALA A 78 44.65 -18.32 -24.19
C ALA A 78 44.96 -18.01 -25.67
N PRO A 79 44.02 -18.20 -26.61
CA PRO A 79 42.73 -18.88 -26.51
C PRO A 79 42.65 -20.13 -27.43
N ILE A 80 41.58 -20.92 -27.29
CA ILE A 80 41.10 -21.82 -28.37
C ILE A 80 39.64 -21.46 -28.64
N ILE A 81 39.31 -21.08 -29.87
CA ILE A 81 37.99 -20.59 -30.27
C ILE A 81 37.36 -21.61 -31.23
N PRO A 82 36.22 -22.26 -30.89
CA PRO A 82 35.39 -22.94 -31.86
C PRO A 82 34.63 -21.91 -32.73
N PRO A 83 34.46 -22.15 -34.05
CA PRO A 83 34.09 -21.09 -34.98
C PRO A 83 32.60 -20.69 -34.92
N THR A 84 32.37 -19.38 -35.02
CA THR A 84 31.05 -18.80 -35.34
C THR A 84 30.67 -19.07 -36.80
N ALA A 85 29.43 -19.49 -37.06
CA ALA A 85 28.95 -19.81 -38.42
C ALA A 85 27.69 -19.01 -38.80
N THR A 86 27.85 -18.06 -39.74
CA THR A 86 26.85 -17.38 -40.61
C THR A 86 27.57 -16.20 -41.32
N PRO A 87 27.04 -15.58 -42.40
CA PRO A 87 25.76 -15.80 -43.09
C PRO A 87 25.90 -16.24 -44.57
N ALA A 88 24.77 -16.45 -45.28
CA ALA A 88 24.75 -16.71 -46.73
C ALA A 88 23.49 -16.17 -47.45
N ALA A 89 23.68 -15.25 -48.41
CA ALA A 89 22.76 -14.71 -49.43
C ALA A 89 23.63 -13.87 -50.41
N PRO A 90 23.32 -13.66 -51.72
CA PRO A 90 22.02 -13.31 -52.33
C PRO A 90 21.77 -14.11 -53.66
N ALA A 91 21.10 -13.71 -54.77
CA ALA A 91 20.43 -12.46 -55.18
C ALA A 91 19.42 -12.62 -56.34
N GLY A 92 18.23 -11.98 -56.22
CA GLY A 92 17.43 -11.42 -57.34
C GLY A 92 16.77 -12.36 -58.37
N PRO A 93 16.05 -11.81 -59.38
CA PRO A 93 15.68 -10.41 -59.63
C PRO A 93 14.13 -10.15 -59.67
N LEU A 94 13.71 -8.92 -60.01
CA LEU A 94 12.29 -8.45 -60.11
C LEU A 94 11.88 -8.07 -61.56
N PRO A 95 10.56 -8.08 -61.86
CA PRO A 95 9.80 -6.86 -62.21
C PRO A 95 8.45 -6.77 -61.44
N ALA A 96 7.89 -5.63 -61.02
CA ALA A 96 7.42 -4.41 -61.75
C ALA A 96 6.15 -4.69 -62.62
N TYR A 97 5.05 -3.90 -62.64
CA TYR A 97 4.78 -2.48 -62.27
C TYR A 97 3.30 -2.26 -61.86
N GLY A 98 2.96 -1.10 -61.25
CA GLY A 98 1.58 -0.58 -61.10
C GLY A 98 0.97 -0.79 -59.69
N SER A 99 0.71 0.19 -58.81
CA SER A 99 0.17 1.57 -58.89
C SER A 99 -1.36 1.66 -58.76
N ASP A 100 -1.84 1.94 -57.54
CA ASP A 100 -2.93 2.91 -57.32
C ASP A 100 -2.78 3.59 -55.94
N LEU A 101 -3.54 4.66 -55.69
CA LEU A 101 -3.34 5.67 -54.65
C LEU A 101 -4.54 5.73 -53.68
N ARG A 102 -4.27 5.91 -52.38
CA ARG A 102 -4.85 6.96 -51.49
C ARG A 102 -4.50 6.72 -50.01
N PRO A 103 -4.10 7.74 -49.22
CA PRO A 103 -3.90 7.58 -47.78
C PRO A 103 -5.22 7.69 -46.99
N PRO A 104 -5.40 6.93 -45.90
CA PRO A 104 -6.36 7.27 -44.85
C PRO A 104 -5.83 8.44 -44.02
N ALA A 105 -6.67 9.46 -43.82
CA ALA A 105 -6.30 10.67 -43.06
C ALA A 105 -6.64 10.55 -41.56
N ALA A 106 -6.03 11.42 -40.75
CA ALA A 106 -6.31 11.50 -39.31
C ALA A 106 -7.75 11.96 -39.02
N THR A 107 -8.35 11.41 -37.96
CA THR A 107 -9.66 11.83 -37.45
C THR A 107 -9.48 12.82 -36.30
N ALA A 108 -10.08 14.02 -36.42
CA ALA A 108 -10.10 15.04 -35.38
C ALA A 108 -11.52 15.17 -34.76
N PRO A 109 -11.65 15.57 -33.47
CA PRO A 109 -12.95 15.61 -32.78
C PRO A 109 -13.62 17.01 -32.78
N ALA A 110 -14.97 17.01 -32.85
CA ALA A 110 -15.89 18.14 -32.59
C ALA A 110 -17.34 17.59 -32.63
N SER A 111 -18.39 18.13 -31.97
CA SER A 111 -18.52 19.18 -30.94
C SER A 111 -19.90 19.05 -30.22
N PRO A 112 -20.21 19.79 -29.14
CA PRO A 112 -21.27 19.44 -28.19
C PRO A 112 -22.70 19.92 -28.53
N ALA A 113 -23.67 19.42 -27.75
CA ALA A 113 -25.08 19.85 -27.76
C ALA A 113 -25.29 21.22 -27.05
N PRO A 114 -26.34 21.99 -27.38
CA PRO A 114 -26.52 23.37 -26.93
C PRO A 114 -27.20 23.53 -25.56
N MET A 115 -26.90 24.64 -24.88
CA MET A 115 -27.69 25.14 -23.73
C MET A 115 -28.64 26.28 -24.15
N PRO A 116 -29.81 26.43 -23.51
CA PRO A 116 -30.50 27.71 -23.35
C PRO A 116 -29.99 28.45 -22.11
N SER A 117 -29.97 29.80 -22.13
CA SER A 117 -29.34 30.62 -21.08
C SER A 117 -30.32 31.51 -20.30
N ALA A 118 -30.14 31.51 -18.98
CA ALA A 118 -30.33 32.60 -18.02
C ALA A 118 -31.70 33.32 -17.90
N THR A 119 -32.19 33.38 -16.65
CA THR A 119 -32.72 34.63 -16.07
C THR A 119 -32.59 34.63 -14.54
N ALA A 120 -32.34 35.81 -13.97
CA ALA A 120 -32.25 36.14 -12.55
C ALA A 120 -32.82 37.59 -12.40
N PRO A 121 -33.21 38.12 -11.21
CA PRO A 121 -32.77 37.74 -9.86
C PRO A 121 -33.90 37.60 -8.80
N GLY A 122 -33.52 37.34 -7.55
CA GLY A 122 -34.41 37.38 -6.38
C GLY A 122 -33.66 37.04 -5.08
N SER A 123 -34.01 37.66 -3.95
CA SER A 123 -33.23 37.60 -2.69
C SER A 123 -33.98 37.03 -1.49
N ALA A 124 -33.18 36.57 -0.51
CA ALA A 124 -33.50 36.39 0.91
C ALA A 124 -34.31 35.12 1.36
N PRO A 125 -34.18 34.69 2.64
CA PRO A 125 -34.56 33.33 3.07
C PRO A 125 -35.63 33.26 4.18
N VAL A 126 -36.21 32.06 4.39
CA VAL A 126 -36.77 31.60 5.67
C VAL A 126 -36.84 30.05 5.72
N HIS A 127 -36.63 29.46 6.90
CA HIS A 127 -37.09 28.09 7.23
C HIS A 127 -38.53 28.17 7.82
N PRO A 128 -39.33 27.09 7.79
CA PRO A 128 -39.32 26.21 8.97
C PRO A 128 -39.52 24.69 8.73
N SER A 129 -38.95 23.94 9.67
CA SER A 129 -39.25 22.61 10.21
C SER A 129 -40.42 21.74 9.70
N ASN A 130 -40.08 20.46 9.49
CA ASN A 130 -40.74 19.22 9.96
C ASN A 130 -42.25 18.99 9.82
N ALA A 131 -42.64 17.88 9.15
CA ALA A 131 -43.69 16.97 9.65
C ALA A 131 -43.66 15.58 8.95
N SER A 132 -43.25 14.51 9.66
CA SER A 132 -43.71 13.11 9.48
C SER A 132 -43.10 12.17 10.54
N PRO A 133 -43.71 12.02 11.73
CA PRO A 133 -43.37 10.96 12.67
C PRO A 133 -44.16 9.66 12.37
N LEU A 134 -43.52 8.50 12.52
CA LEU A 134 -44.26 7.24 12.68
C LEU A 134 -44.88 7.15 14.09
N SER A 135 -45.94 6.35 14.20
CA SER A 135 -46.67 6.04 15.44
C SER A 135 -45.80 5.42 16.53
N GLN A 136 -46.11 5.71 17.80
CA GLN A 136 -46.16 4.80 18.97
C GLN A 136 -46.81 5.59 20.16
N PRO A 137 -47.36 4.94 21.21
CA PRO A 137 -48.42 5.53 22.04
C PRO A 137 -47.98 6.42 23.22
N ALA A 138 -48.97 7.14 23.77
CA ALA A 138 -48.81 8.03 24.91
C ALA A 138 -48.56 7.31 26.25
N VAL A 139 -47.74 7.93 27.10
CA VAL A 139 -47.58 7.59 28.52
C VAL A 139 -48.17 8.72 29.37
N VAL A 140 -48.76 8.38 30.51
CA VAL A 140 -49.56 9.29 31.35
C VAL A 140 -48.73 10.46 31.89
N ARG A 141 -49.23 11.68 31.69
CA ARG A 141 -48.62 12.92 32.17
C ARG A 141 -48.94 13.14 33.67
N GLN A 142 -48.19 12.49 34.55
CA GLN A 142 -48.29 12.79 35.98
C GLN A 142 -47.70 14.17 36.27
N GLN A 143 -48.55 15.10 36.66
CA GLN A 143 -48.20 16.50 36.86
C GLN A 143 -47.40 16.68 38.16
N PRO A 144 -46.20 17.29 38.14
CA PRO A 144 -45.52 17.69 39.37
C PRO A 144 -46.41 18.66 40.14
N ALA A 145 -46.62 18.38 41.43
CA ALA A 145 -47.28 19.33 42.32
C ALA A 145 -46.44 20.62 42.43
N THR A 146 -47.10 21.75 42.67
CA THR A 146 -46.44 23.01 43.02
C THR A 146 -45.72 22.87 44.35
N ALA A 147 -44.44 22.52 44.30
CA ALA A 147 -43.55 22.61 45.45
C ALA A 147 -43.53 24.06 45.95
N ALA A 148 -43.86 24.26 47.23
CA ALA A 148 -43.86 25.57 47.85
C ALA A 148 -42.44 26.19 47.86
N ALA A 149 -42.37 27.51 48.01
CA ALA A 149 -41.11 28.23 48.11
C ALA A 149 -40.34 27.83 49.40
N ALA A 150 -39.49 26.82 49.28
CA ALA A 150 -38.48 26.51 50.29
C ALA A 150 -37.42 27.63 50.31
N ALA A 151 -37.02 28.05 51.51
CA ALA A 151 -36.14 29.21 51.68
C ALA A 151 -34.77 29.00 51.00
N THR A 152 -34.26 30.04 50.35
CA THR A 152 -32.92 30.06 49.77
C THR A 152 -31.85 29.96 50.87
N PRO A 153 -30.96 28.95 50.86
CA PRO A 153 -29.77 28.94 51.71
C PRO A 153 -28.73 29.90 51.09
N THR A 154 -28.81 31.17 51.48
CA THR A 154 -27.89 32.23 51.05
C THR A 154 -26.46 31.88 51.49
N GLY A 155 -25.65 31.38 50.56
CA GLY A 155 -24.29 30.88 50.82
C GLY A 155 -23.90 29.64 50.00
N LEU A 156 -24.84 28.95 49.34
CA LEU A 156 -24.51 27.79 48.50
C LEU A 156 -24.02 28.12 47.09
N THR A 157 -24.28 29.33 46.57
CA THR A 157 -23.98 29.68 45.16
C THR A 157 -22.49 29.73 44.85
N GLU A 158 -21.69 30.40 45.67
CA GLU A 158 -20.24 30.54 45.44
C GLU A 158 -19.52 29.19 45.61
N ASN A 159 -19.84 28.43 46.67
CA ASN A 159 -19.30 27.09 46.86
C ASN A 159 -19.71 26.11 45.75
N ALA A 160 -20.94 26.20 45.23
CA ALA A 160 -21.36 25.39 44.09
C ALA A 160 -20.62 25.75 42.79
N VAL A 161 -20.40 27.04 42.53
CA VAL A 161 -19.62 27.52 41.36
C VAL A 161 -18.14 27.16 41.49
N ALA A 162 -17.55 27.28 42.68
CA ALA A 162 -16.19 26.83 42.94
C ALA A 162 -16.05 25.30 42.81
N ALA A 163 -17.03 24.53 43.28
CA ALA A 163 -17.05 23.08 43.15
C ALA A 163 -17.22 22.62 41.70
N THR A 164 -18.08 23.26 40.89
CA THR A 164 -18.23 22.92 39.46
C THR A 164 -17.02 23.35 38.65
N ALA A 165 -16.42 24.52 38.93
CA ALA A 165 -15.16 24.93 38.31
C ALA A 165 -14.02 23.96 38.64
N THR A 166 -13.89 23.56 39.91
CA THR A 166 -12.90 22.57 40.36
C THR A 166 -13.13 21.21 39.69
N GLY A 167 -14.36 20.71 39.70
CA GLY A 167 -14.73 19.45 39.04
C GLY A 167 -14.51 19.47 37.52
N ALA A 168 -14.73 20.62 36.86
CA ALA A 168 -14.43 20.81 35.44
C ALA A 168 -12.91 20.77 35.17
N MET A 169 -12.09 21.43 35.99
CA MET A 169 -10.63 21.37 35.87
C MET A 169 -10.08 19.95 36.12
N THR A 170 -10.61 19.24 37.12
CA THR A 170 -10.26 17.82 37.38
C THR A 170 -10.74 16.89 36.25
N GLY A 171 -11.91 17.16 35.67
CA GLY A 171 -12.41 16.44 34.50
C GLY A 171 -11.54 16.64 33.27
N ALA A 172 -11.13 17.88 32.99
CA ALA A 172 -10.25 18.24 31.88
C ALA A 172 -8.86 17.61 32.00
N SER A 173 -8.21 17.69 33.18
CA SER A 173 -6.91 17.05 33.37
C SER A 173 -6.99 15.52 33.26
N ALA A 174 -8.02 14.89 33.83
CA ALA A 174 -8.25 13.46 33.67
C ALA A 174 -8.61 13.05 32.22
N ALA A 175 -9.22 13.93 31.42
CA ALA A 175 -9.41 13.70 29.99
C ALA A 175 -8.07 13.77 29.24
N GLN A 176 -7.25 14.78 29.53
CA GLN A 176 -5.92 14.95 28.92
C GLN A 176 -4.98 13.76 29.22
N THR A 177 -4.95 13.27 30.46
CA THR A 177 -4.16 12.08 30.82
C THR A 177 -4.60 10.85 30.03
N ARG A 178 -5.91 10.62 29.85
CA ARG A 178 -6.43 9.52 29.02
C ARG A 178 -6.11 9.72 27.54
N ALA A 179 -6.11 10.95 27.03
CA ALA A 179 -5.71 11.25 25.66
C ALA A 179 -4.23 10.93 25.43
N GLN A 180 -3.34 11.30 26.36
CA GLN A 180 -1.91 10.96 26.26
C GLN A 180 -1.68 9.44 26.33
N GLN A 181 -2.37 8.74 27.25
CA GLN A 181 -2.33 7.28 27.34
C GLN A 181 -2.84 6.60 26.06
N ARG A 182 -3.91 7.13 25.44
CA ARG A 182 -4.43 6.67 24.14
C ARG A 182 -3.36 6.80 23.05
N LEU A 183 -2.72 7.97 22.94
CA LEU A 183 -1.65 8.20 21.95
C LEU A 183 -0.45 7.29 22.19
N GLN A 184 0.02 7.16 23.44
CA GLN A 184 1.15 6.29 23.77
C GLN A 184 0.87 4.83 23.40
N ARG A 185 -0.30 4.29 23.76
CA ARG A 185 -0.69 2.90 23.43
C ARG A 185 -0.75 2.65 21.91
N LEU A 186 -1.24 3.63 21.13
CA LEU A 186 -1.26 3.56 19.67
C LEU A 186 0.16 3.63 19.08
N LEU A 187 1.04 4.45 19.67
CA LEU A 187 2.44 4.59 19.28
C LEU A 187 3.24 3.31 19.58
N ASP A 188 3.08 2.75 20.78
CA ASP A 188 3.76 1.51 21.22
C ASP A 188 3.39 0.33 20.32
N ALA A 189 2.13 0.24 19.88
CA ALA A 189 1.67 -0.78 18.94
C ALA A 189 2.28 -0.64 17.53
N VAL A 190 2.72 0.55 17.13
CA VAL A 190 3.46 0.79 15.87
C VAL A 190 4.96 0.56 16.09
N ALA A 191 5.54 1.18 17.12
CA ALA A 191 6.97 1.08 17.44
C ALA A 191 7.41 -0.36 17.74
N ARG A 192 6.54 -1.22 18.26
CA ARG A 192 6.83 -2.65 18.45
C ARG A 192 7.08 -3.40 17.13
N GLN A 193 6.45 -2.98 16.04
CA GLN A 193 6.58 -3.61 14.72
C GLN A 193 7.90 -3.21 14.03
N GLU A 194 8.37 -1.98 14.28
CA GLU A 194 9.67 -1.51 13.79
C GLU A 194 10.34 -0.56 14.81
N PRO A 195 11.03 -1.10 15.84
CA PRO A 195 11.62 -0.32 16.92
C PRO A 195 12.93 0.39 16.54
N LYS A 196 13.41 0.24 15.30
CA LYS A 196 14.65 0.87 14.81
C LYS A 196 14.43 2.25 14.19
N LEU A 197 13.18 2.66 13.99
CA LEU A 197 12.81 3.97 13.45
C LEU A 197 12.31 4.90 14.57
N ARG A 198 12.46 6.21 14.39
CA ARG A 198 11.71 7.18 15.18
C ARG A 198 10.27 7.24 14.69
N TRP A 199 9.35 7.34 15.64
CA TRP A 199 7.91 7.43 15.39
C TRP A 199 7.32 8.59 16.18
N ALA A 200 6.34 9.30 15.62
CA ALA A 200 5.50 10.19 16.39
C ALA A 200 4.04 10.07 15.97
N ILE A 201 3.17 10.24 16.97
CA ILE A 201 1.72 10.32 16.80
C ILE A 201 1.21 11.57 17.50
N ALA A 202 0.25 12.26 16.91
CA ALA A 202 -0.31 13.47 17.48
C ALA A 202 -1.78 13.66 17.18
N ASP A 203 -2.52 14.29 18.09
CA ASP A 203 -3.85 14.83 17.84
C ASP A 203 -3.70 16.28 17.34
N ARG A 204 -4.33 16.57 16.21
CA ARG A 204 -4.45 17.91 15.62
C ARG A 204 -5.73 18.61 16.06
N ASP A 205 -5.79 19.92 15.86
CA ASP A 205 -6.93 20.76 16.24
C ASP A 205 -8.22 20.45 15.45
N ASP A 206 -8.08 19.83 14.27
CA ASP A 206 -9.19 19.24 13.50
C ASP A 206 -9.71 17.91 14.07
N SER A 207 -9.22 17.52 15.25
CA SER A 207 -9.48 16.25 15.94
C SER A 207 -9.01 14.99 15.18
N THR A 208 -8.11 15.12 14.20
CA THR A 208 -7.48 13.96 13.55
C THR A 208 -6.23 13.51 14.30
N THR A 209 -6.11 12.19 14.52
CA THR A 209 -4.86 11.59 15.00
C THR A 209 -3.96 11.27 13.80
N VAL A 210 -2.77 11.86 13.74
CA VAL A 210 -1.79 11.68 12.65
C VAL A 210 -0.59 10.87 13.14
N LEU A 211 -0.12 9.91 12.34
CA LEU A 211 1.09 9.11 12.56
C LEU A 211 2.17 9.45 11.51
N THR A 212 3.43 9.52 11.94
CA THR A 212 4.57 9.76 11.05
C THR A 212 5.87 9.08 11.51
N THR A 213 6.79 8.88 10.57
CA THR A 213 8.21 8.56 10.81
C THR A 213 9.08 9.45 9.92
N ASP A 214 10.27 9.81 10.40
CA ASP A 214 11.22 10.66 9.67
C ASP A 214 12.00 9.91 8.57
N LEU A 215 11.93 8.57 8.53
CA LEU A 215 12.57 7.69 7.55
C LEU A 215 12.53 8.24 6.10
N ALA A 216 11.35 8.68 5.66
CA ALA A 216 11.15 9.15 4.29
C ALA A 216 10.00 10.17 4.19
N SER A 217 10.17 11.35 4.80
CA SER A 217 9.20 12.48 4.75
C SER A 217 7.77 12.18 5.22
N GLY A 218 7.57 11.10 6.00
CA GLY A 218 6.25 10.63 6.45
C GLY A 218 5.72 9.36 5.76
N TRP A 219 6.49 8.72 4.86
CA TRP A 219 6.13 7.41 4.30
C TRP A 219 6.25 6.30 5.36
N ILE A 220 5.22 5.44 5.43
CA ILE A 220 5.15 4.30 6.36
C ILE A 220 5.52 2.99 5.63
N PRO A 221 6.56 2.26 6.09
CA PRO A 221 6.98 0.97 5.53
C PRO A 221 5.84 -0.05 5.36
N PRO A 222 5.93 -0.98 4.39
CA PRO A 222 4.84 -1.92 4.08
C PRO A 222 4.57 -2.95 5.19
N HIS A 223 5.58 -3.30 5.99
CA HIS A 223 5.47 -4.27 7.09
C HIS A 223 4.87 -3.69 8.38
N VAL A 224 4.59 -2.38 8.41
CA VAL A 224 4.00 -1.70 9.55
C VAL A 224 2.49 -1.56 9.35
N GLU A 225 1.73 -2.32 10.11
CA GLU A 225 0.29 -2.14 10.27
C GLU A 225 -0.01 -0.88 11.08
N ILE A 226 -1.06 -0.15 10.67
CA ILE A 226 -1.40 1.17 11.21
C ILE A 226 -2.72 1.06 11.99
N PRO A 227 -2.79 1.56 13.23
CA PRO A 227 -4.02 1.51 14.03
C PRO A 227 -5.25 2.17 13.38
N THR A 228 -6.43 1.62 13.65
CA THR A 228 -7.72 2.15 13.17
C THR A 228 -7.94 3.59 13.60
N GLY A 229 -8.38 4.44 12.66
CA GLY A 229 -8.72 5.85 12.91
C GLY A 229 -7.55 6.83 12.71
N ILE A 230 -6.32 6.34 12.58
CA ILE A 230 -5.14 7.16 12.27
C ILE A 230 -5.19 7.66 10.81
N LYS A 231 -4.75 8.90 10.61
CA LYS A 231 -4.40 9.48 9.31
C LYS A 231 -2.89 9.49 9.10
N LEU A 232 -2.48 9.34 7.85
CA LEU A 232 -1.09 9.51 7.43
C LEU A 232 -0.92 10.87 6.74
N LEU A 233 0.34 11.31 6.64
CA LEU A 233 0.69 12.44 5.80
C LEU A 233 0.45 12.11 4.32
N THR A 234 0.02 13.10 3.54
CA THR A 234 -0.10 12.97 2.08
C THR A 234 1.28 12.79 1.43
N PRO A 235 1.42 12.05 0.32
CA PRO A 235 2.68 11.94 -0.41
C PRO A 235 3.28 13.31 -0.75
N GLY A 236 4.54 13.54 -0.38
CA GLY A 236 5.22 14.82 -0.61
C GLY A 236 6.57 14.96 0.10
N ARG A 237 7.49 15.73 -0.49
CA ARG A 237 8.79 16.10 0.11
C ARG A 237 8.56 17.03 1.30
N ARG A 238 9.16 16.74 2.46
CA ARG A 238 9.06 17.56 3.69
C ARG A 238 10.43 17.73 4.38
N SER A 239 10.44 18.37 5.54
CA SER A 239 11.57 18.29 6.47
C SER A 239 11.80 16.84 6.92
N ARG A 240 13.04 16.49 7.28
CA ARG A 240 13.34 15.23 7.99
C ARG A 240 13.10 15.33 9.51
N THR A 241 12.80 16.50 10.07
CA THR A 241 12.48 16.60 11.52
C THR A 241 11.06 16.13 11.82
N LEU A 242 10.95 15.19 12.76
CA LEU A 242 9.73 14.48 13.14
C LEU A 242 8.61 15.45 13.61
N GLU A 243 9.02 16.52 14.27
CA GLU A 243 8.21 17.58 14.82
C GLU A 243 7.62 18.46 13.70
N ALA A 244 8.42 18.75 12.67
CA ALA A 244 7.98 19.48 11.47
C ALA A 244 7.16 18.61 10.49
N LEU A 245 7.20 17.29 10.63
CA LEU A 245 6.32 16.37 9.91
C LEU A 245 4.91 16.35 10.51
N LEU A 246 4.79 16.43 11.83
CA LEU A 246 3.49 16.54 12.51
C LEU A 246 2.82 17.90 12.25
N GLY A 247 3.58 18.99 12.37
CA GLY A 247 3.07 20.36 12.25
C GLY A 247 2.41 20.87 13.54
N GLU A 248 1.42 21.74 13.40
CA GLU A 248 0.62 22.26 14.52
C GLU A 248 -0.27 21.14 15.12
N THR A 249 -0.20 20.96 16.44
CA THR A 249 -0.81 19.82 17.16
C THR A 249 -1.20 20.21 18.58
N ALA A 250 -2.31 19.65 19.07
CA ALA A 250 -2.82 19.87 20.43
C ALA A 250 -2.18 18.91 21.45
N LEU A 251 -1.79 17.70 21.00
CA LEU A 251 -1.15 16.69 21.85
C LEU A 251 -0.26 15.76 21.02
N THR A 252 0.92 15.40 21.54
CA THR A 252 1.90 14.56 20.82
C THR A 252 2.50 13.49 21.75
N ALA A 253 2.78 12.31 21.20
CA ALA A 253 3.68 11.31 21.76
C ALA A 253 4.74 10.94 20.72
N SER A 254 5.97 10.63 21.15
CA SER A 254 7.08 10.26 20.27
C SER A 254 7.93 9.14 20.85
N TYR A 255 8.43 8.28 19.97
CA TYR A 255 9.29 7.14 20.27
C TYR A 255 10.62 7.30 19.54
N HIS A 256 11.70 6.92 20.21
CA HIS A 256 13.06 6.92 19.67
C HIS A 256 13.65 5.51 19.77
N PRO A 257 14.46 5.06 18.79
CA PRO A 257 15.05 3.73 18.81
C PRO A 257 15.75 3.39 20.12
N GLY A 258 15.44 2.22 20.68
CA GLY A 258 15.98 1.77 21.96
C GLY A 258 15.22 2.28 23.20
N GLN A 259 14.19 3.11 23.05
CA GLN A 259 13.22 3.35 24.13
C GLN A 259 12.48 2.07 24.49
N TYR A 260 12.18 1.91 25.78
CA TYR A 260 11.44 0.76 26.29
C TYR A 260 9.99 0.77 25.81
N ILE A 261 9.53 -0.37 25.30
CA ILE A 261 8.12 -0.62 24.96
C ILE A 261 7.64 -1.73 25.91
N PRO A 262 6.54 -1.54 26.67
CA PRO A 262 5.98 -2.59 27.52
C PRO A 262 5.70 -3.89 26.74
N PRO A 263 5.72 -5.08 27.36
CA PRO A 263 5.27 -6.32 26.73
C PRO A 263 3.89 -6.20 26.06
N VAL A 264 3.62 -7.04 25.07
CA VAL A 264 2.30 -7.04 24.39
C VAL A 264 1.20 -7.62 25.27
N GLU A 265 1.56 -8.47 26.24
CA GLU A 265 0.65 -9.06 27.23
C GLU A 265 0.12 -8.04 28.24
N ASP A 266 0.88 -6.96 28.49
CA ASP A 266 0.51 -5.86 29.39
C ASP A 266 -0.30 -4.74 28.71
N ALA A 267 -0.63 -4.88 27.42
CA ALA A 267 -1.23 -3.81 26.60
C ALA A 267 -2.62 -4.18 26.07
N ASP A 268 -3.57 -3.22 26.07
CA ASP A 268 -4.86 -3.45 25.42
C ASP A 268 -4.68 -3.71 23.91
N PRO A 269 -5.45 -4.64 23.31
CA PRO A 269 -5.36 -4.93 21.88
C PRO A 269 -5.74 -3.69 21.04
N VAL A 270 -4.85 -3.33 20.12
CA VAL A 270 -5.04 -2.23 19.16
C VAL A 270 -5.45 -2.82 17.82
N SER A 271 -6.64 -2.41 17.33
CA SER A 271 -7.13 -2.80 16.01
C SER A 271 -6.38 -2.05 14.91
N MET A 272 -6.02 -2.75 13.83
CA MET A 272 -5.22 -2.23 12.70
C MET A 272 -6.06 -2.11 11.42
N SER A 273 -5.65 -1.23 10.49
CA SER A 273 -6.32 -1.11 9.19
C SER A 273 -5.46 -0.52 8.08
N ILE A 274 -5.49 -1.19 6.91
CA ILE A 274 -5.01 -0.67 5.63
C ILE A 274 -5.65 0.68 5.23
N ARG A 275 -6.85 1.01 5.75
CA ARG A 275 -7.57 2.26 5.42
C ARG A 275 -6.80 3.54 5.76
N ALA A 276 -5.81 3.50 6.66
CA ALA A 276 -4.96 4.66 6.93
C ALA A 276 -4.04 5.02 5.74
N ARG A 277 -3.77 4.07 4.83
CA ARG A 277 -3.01 4.28 3.59
C ARG A 277 -3.84 4.90 2.47
N ASP A 278 -5.12 5.19 2.69
CA ASP A 278 -5.99 5.82 1.69
C ASP A 278 -5.49 7.24 1.33
N THR A 279 -5.31 7.50 0.03
CA THR A 279 -4.69 8.71 -0.51
C THR A 279 -5.13 8.92 -1.96
N THR A 280 -4.85 10.10 -2.54
CA THR A 280 -5.18 10.43 -3.93
C THR A 280 -4.75 9.32 -4.88
N ASN A 281 -5.66 8.88 -5.75
CA ASN A 281 -5.38 7.82 -6.72
C ASN A 281 -4.37 8.30 -7.77
N VAL A 282 -3.43 7.44 -8.15
CA VAL A 282 -2.49 7.70 -9.24
C VAL A 282 -3.10 7.23 -10.55
N ASP A 283 -3.30 8.17 -11.47
CA ASP A 283 -3.78 7.89 -12.82
C ASP A 283 -2.87 6.90 -13.54
N GLU A 284 -3.47 5.94 -14.24
CA GLU A 284 -2.78 4.86 -14.97
C GLU A 284 -1.67 4.13 -14.18
N LEU A 285 -1.85 3.94 -12.85
CA LEU A 285 -0.92 3.27 -11.91
C LEU A 285 -0.12 2.11 -12.51
N GLY A 286 -0.76 1.20 -13.27
CA GLY A 286 -0.08 0.05 -13.89
C GLY A 286 0.86 0.39 -15.06
N TRP A 287 0.56 1.43 -15.83
CA TRP A 287 1.46 1.96 -16.86
C TRP A 287 2.62 2.72 -16.23
N GLU A 288 2.33 3.61 -15.28
CA GLU A 288 3.32 4.37 -14.50
C GLU A 288 4.31 3.43 -13.77
N LEU A 289 3.81 2.40 -13.07
CA LEU A 289 4.64 1.39 -12.42
C LEU A 289 5.48 0.58 -13.43
N SER A 290 4.93 0.31 -14.62
CA SER A 290 5.67 -0.35 -15.70
C SER A 290 6.80 0.53 -16.25
N GLN A 291 6.66 1.86 -16.28
CA GLN A 291 7.78 2.76 -16.61
C GLN A 291 8.78 2.87 -15.46
N ALA A 292 8.30 3.03 -14.21
CA ALA A 292 9.15 3.24 -13.04
C ALA A 292 10.07 2.06 -12.69
N THR A 293 9.68 0.83 -13.07
CA THR A 293 10.47 -0.40 -12.88
C THR A 293 11.41 -0.72 -14.06
N LYS A 294 11.21 -0.08 -15.22
CA LYS A 294 11.95 -0.38 -16.45
C LYS A 294 13.35 0.23 -16.41
N TRP A 295 14.38 -0.62 -16.54
CA TRP A 295 15.79 -0.25 -16.47
C TRP A 295 16.22 0.49 -15.18
N ARG A 296 15.53 0.27 -14.06
CA ARG A 296 15.85 0.92 -12.79
C ARG A 296 16.88 0.14 -11.98
N ASP A 297 17.98 0.79 -11.63
CA ASP A 297 19.06 0.20 -10.86
C ASP A 297 18.65 -0.21 -9.44
N GLY A 298 19.23 -1.30 -8.95
CA GLY A 298 18.94 -1.88 -7.63
C GLY A 298 17.59 -2.60 -7.49
N LEU A 299 16.79 -2.69 -8.56
CA LEU A 299 15.64 -3.62 -8.63
C LEU A 299 16.03 -4.95 -9.27
N PRO A 300 15.44 -6.08 -8.84
CA PRO A 300 15.64 -7.37 -9.49
C PRO A 300 14.89 -7.38 -10.83
N ARG A 301 15.42 -8.09 -11.84
CA ARG A 301 14.81 -8.12 -13.19
C ARG A 301 13.32 -8.56 -13.18
N LEU A 302 12.95 -9.45 -12.27
CA LEU A 302 11.57 -9.92 -12.10
C LEU A 302 10.60 -8.82 -11.67
N ALA A 303 11.05 -7.74 -11.02
CA ALA A 303 10.17 -6.68 -10.54
C ALA A 303 9.44 -5.97 -11.69
N HIS A 304 10.09 -5.80 -12.85
CA HIS A 304 9.41 -5.25 -14.04
C HIS A 304 8.38 -6.23 -14.63
N THR A 305 8.70 -7.54 -14.64
CA THR A 305 7.79 -8.60 -15.10
C THR A 305 6.54 -8.67 -14.20
N LEU A 306 6.73 -8.72 -12.88
CA LEU A 306 5.63 -8.77 -11.91
C LEU A 306 4.84 -7.45 -11.85
N ALA A 307 5.50 -6.30 -11.95
CA ALA A 307 4.82 -5.01 -12.07
C ALA A 307 3.82 -5.00 -13.23
N LYS A 308 4.26 -5.44 -14.42
CA LYS A 308 3.38 -5.59 -15.57
C LYS A 308 2.29 -6.61 -15.30
N ALA A 309 2.66 -7.83 -14.90
CA ALA A 309 1.75 -8.96 -14.77
C ALA A 309 0.64 -8.75 -13.71
N ALA A 310 0.97 -8.17 -12.56
CA ALA A 310 0.00 -7.82 -11.52
C ALA A 310 -0.89 -6.64 -11.93
N SER A 311 -0.37 -5.71 -12.76
CA SER A 311 -1.16 -4.61 -13.34
C SER A 311 -2.12 -5.05 -14.44
N THR A 312 -1.73 -6.05 -15.25
CA THR A 312 -2.56 -6.58 -16.35
C THR A 312 -3.39 -7.81 -15.98
N GLY A 313 -3.23 -8.34 -14.76
CA GLY A 313 -3.94 -9.54 -14.29
C GLY A 313 -3.57 -10.83 -15.03
N THR A 314 -2.38 -10.89 -15.65
CA THR A 314 -1.97 -11.98 -16.57
C THR A 314 -1.33 -13.19 -15.88
N GLY A 315 -1.32 -13.23 -14.55
CA GLY A 315 -0.72 -14.30 -13.74
C GLY A 315 0.80 -14.19 -13.57
N TYR A 316 1.31 -14.87 -12.56
CA TYR A 316 2.70 -14.96 -12.13
C TYR A 316 2.88 -16.27 -11.33
N LEU A 317 4.11 -16.74 -11.13
CA LEU A 317 4.40 -17.95 -10.35
C LEU A 317 4.66 -17.63 -8.87
N ASP A 318 4.26 -18.51 -7.96
CA ASP A 318 4.52 -18.35 -6.52
C ASP A 318 6.02 -18.17 -6.21
N SER A 319 6.89 -18.88 -6.94
CA SER A 319 8.35 -18.73 -6.82
C SER A 319 8.88 -17.36 -7.27
N GLU A 320 8.20 -16.67 -8.19
CA GLU A 320 8.54 -15.27 -8.54
C GLU A 320 8.09 -14.31 -7.44
N VAL A 321 6.95 -14.59 -6.80
CA VAL A 321 6.44 -13.81 -5.66
C VAL A 321 7.34 -13.96 -4.43
N ASP A 322 7.83 -15.17 -4.13
CA ASP A 322 8.75 -15.39 -3.02
C ASP A 322 10.11 -14.72 -3.26
N LEU A 323 10.63 -14.76 -4.49
CA LEU A 323 11.85 -14.01 -4.88
C LEU A 323 11.64 -12.49 -4.79
N LEU A 324 10.45 -11.98 -5.11
CA LEU A 324 10.11 -10.56 -4.89
C LEU A 324 10.15 -10.22 -3.39
N ARG A 325 9.60 -11.10 -2.54
CA ARG A 325 9.49 -10.90 -1.09
C ARG A 325 10.83 -10.98 -0.36
N ASP A 326 11.73 -11.87 -0.77
CA ASP A 326 13.10 -11.89 -0.24
C ASP A 326 13.87 -10.61 -0.63
N HIS A 327 13.74 -10.15 -1.89
CA HIS A 327 14.37 -8.89 -2.30
C HIS A 327 13.76 -7.69 -1.56
N LEU A 328 12.44 -7.66 -1.38
CA LEU A 328 11.73 -6.65 -0.57
C LEU A 328 12.23 -6.63 0.89
N GLY A 329 12.34 -7.80 1.53
CA GLY A 329 12.87 -7.94 2.89
C GLY A 329 14.36 -7.65 3.00
N THR A 330 15.13 -7.82 1.92
CA THR A 330 16.55 -7.47 1.85
C THR A 330 16.76 -5.96 1.74
N VAL A 331 16.04 -5.29 0.83
CA VAL A 331 16.08 -3.82 0.72
C VAL A 331 15.56 -3.16 2.00
N ALA A 332 14.48 -3.68 2.60
CA ALA A 332 13.98 -3.21 3.89
C ALA A 332 15.07 -3.23 4.97
N ARG A 333 15.73 -4.38 5.16
CA ARG A 333 16.84 -4.53 6.13
C ARG A 333 18.00 -3.59 5.85
N GLN A 334 18.38 -3.38 4.58
CA GLN A 334 19.46 -2.48 4.19
C GLN A 334 19.14 -1.01 4.50
N VAL A 335 17.93 -0.56 4.17
CA VAL A 335 17.46 0.81 4.47
C VAL A 335 17.37 1.02 5.99
N ILE A 336 16.76 0.10 6.73
CA ILE A 336 16.62 0.21 8.19
C ILE A 336 18.00 0.16 8.89
N ALA A 337 18.95 -0.64 8.41
CA ALA A 337 20.31 -0.67 8.95
C ALA A 337 21.13 0.59 8.64
N SER A 338 20.74 1.36 7.62
CA SER A 338 21.37 2.63 7.23
C SER A 338 20.72 3.86 7.89
N TYR A 339 19.64 3.68 8.67
CA TYR A 339 18.93 4.77 9.32
C TYR A 339 19.78 5.39 10.45
N PRO A 340 19.86 6.73 10.58
CA PRO A 340 19.05 7.76 9.90
C PRO A 340 19.53 8.21 8.51
N ASP A 341 20.75 7.87 8.12
CA ASP A 341 21.42 8.34 6.90
C ASP A 341 21.03 7.53 5.65
N VAL A 342 19.72 7.34 5.47
CA VAL A 342 19.17 6.50 4.40
C VAL A 342 19.32 7.11 3.00
N ASP A 343 19.68 6.24 2.05
CA ASP A 343 19.70 6.51 0.62
C ASP A 343 18.28 6.53 0.03
N ALA A 344 17.94 7.66 -0.61
CA ALA A 344 16.65 7.86 -1.27
C ALA A 344 16.43 6.92 -2.48
N ALA A 345 17.49 6.47 -3.17
CA ALA A 345 17.35 5.53 -4.28
C ALA A 345 16.89 4.14 -3.78
N GLN A 346 17.48 3.64 -2.69
CA GLN A 346 17.04 2.42 -2.00
C GLN A 346 15.63 2.55 -1.41
N VAL A 347 15.27 3.67 -0.79
CA VAL A 347 13.88 3.92 -0.33
C VAL A 347 12.90 3.88 -1.51
N GLY A 348 13.23 4.49 -2.64
CA GLY A 348 12.41 4.42 -3.85
C GLY A 348 12.28 3.01 -4.41
N ASN A 349 13.33 2.19 -4.32
CA ASN A 349 13.28 0.77 -4.68
C ASN A 349 12.35 -0.02 -3.74
N TRP A 350 12.43 0.22 -2.43
CA TRP A 350 11.54 -0.37 -1.44
C TRP A 350 10.07 -0.03 -1.73
N GLN A 351 9.77 1.23 -2.04
CA GLN A 351 8.41 1.69 -2.38
C GLN A 351 7.86 1.02 -3.65
N LEU A 352 8.68 0.82 -4.69
CA LEU A 352 8.26 0.10 -5.90
C LEU A 352 8.01 -1.40 -5.63
N LEU A 353 8.88 -2.06 -4.87
CA LEU A 353 8.71 -3.47 -4.48
C LEU A 353 7.44 -3.67 -3.62
N ALA A 354 7.20 -2.75 -2.68
CA ALA A 354 5.99 -2.71 -1.86
C ALA A 354 4.71 -2.50 -2.69
N THR A 355 4.79 -1.67 -3.75
CA THR A 355 3.68 -1.50 -4.70
C THR A 355 3.33 -2.82 -5.39
N ILE A 356 4.34 -3.58 -5.83
CA ILE A 356 4.14 -4.84 -6.56
C ILE A 356 3.57 -5.93 -5.64
N ASP A 357 4.11 -6.12 -4.43
CA ASP A 357 3.56 -7.11 -3.46
C ASP A 357 2.13 -6.73 -3.02
N ALA A 358 1.81 -5.44 -2.88
CA ALA A 358 0.44 -5.00 -2.63
C ALA A 358 -0.51 -5.28 -3.82
N LEU A 359 -0.07 -5.11 -5.07
CA LEU A 359 -0.87 -5.50 -6.24
C LEU A 359 -1.07 -7.03 -6.30
N ILE A 360 -0.05 -7.82 -5.97
CA ILE A 360 -0.12 -9.28 -5.86
C ILE A 360 -1.16 -9.71 -4.81
N LYS A 361 -1.22 -9.03 -3.67
CA LYS A 361 -2.24 -9.21 -2.62
C LYS A 361 -3.63 -8.65 -2.98
N ASN A 362 -3.80 -8.01 -4.15
CA ASN A 362 -4.99 -7.25 -4.55
C ASN A 362 -5.31 -6.05 -3.61
N GLU A 363 -4.34 -5.59 -2.83
CA GLU A 363 -4.41 -4.49 -1.88
C GLU A 363 -4.23 -3.12 -2.58
N LYS A 364 -5.18 -2.78 -3.47
CA LYS A 364 -5.08 -1.59 -4.34
C LYS A 364 -4.83 -0.27 -3.58
N THR A 365 -5.36 -0.12 -2.38
CA THR A 365 -5.11 1.04 -1.51
C THR A 365 -3.63 1.15 -1.09
N ALA A 366 -3.01 0.04 -0.68
CA ALA A 366 -1.59 0.03 -0.33
C ALA A 366 -0.70 0.19 -1.56
N ALA A 367 -1.04 -0.45 -2.68
CA ALA A 367 -0.31 -0.28 -3.94
C ALA A 367 -0.28 1.20 -4.37
N ASN A 368 -1.45 1.86 -4.40
CA ASN A 368 -1.55 3.28 -4.71
C ASN A 368 -0.72 4.15 -3.75
N TYR A 369 -0.83 3.89 -2.44
CA TYR A 369 -0.06 4.60 -1.41
C TYR A 369 1.46 4.51 -1.64
N HIS A 370 1.99 3.29 -1.80
CA HIS A 370 3.41 3.08 -1.99
C HIS A 370 3.92 3.74 -3.27
N PHE A 371 3.12 3.71 -4.34
CA PHE A 371 3.51 4.31 -5.61
C PHE A 371 3.42 5.84 -5.62
N ALA A 372 2.41 6.44 -4.99
CA ALA A 372 2.30 7.89 -4.86
C ALA A 372 3.46 8.48 -4.04
N TRP A 373 3.92 7.77 -3.00
CA TRP A 373 5.13 8.13 -2.26
C TRP A 373 6.41 7.98 -3.09
N PHE A 374 6.51 6.94 -3.93
CA PHE A 374 7.61 6.83 -4.90
C PHE A 374 7.62 8.00 -5.90
N GLN A 375 6.48 8.38 -6.47
CA GLN A 375 6.39 9.54 -7.37
C GLN A 375 6.85 10.82 -6.66
N ALA A 376 6.39 11.08 -5.43
CA ALA A 376 6.80 12.25 -4.64
C ALA A 376 8.32 12.28 -4.35
N LEU A 377 8.92 11.13 -4.05
CA LEU A 377 10.36 10.99 -3.82
C LEU A 377 11.18 11.19 -5.11
N ASN A 378 10.74 10.60 -6.21
CA ASN A 378 11.37 10.71 -7.53
C ASN A 378 11.28 12.14 -8.11
N LEU A 379 10.17 12.84 -7.84
CA LEU A 379 10.00 14.27 -8.16
C LEU A 379 10.95 15.16 -7.34
N ALA A 380 11.21 14.82 -6.07
CA ALA A 380 12.17 15.53 -5.24
C ALA A 380 13.60 15.42 -5.79
N LEU A 381 14.06 14.20 -6.08
CA LEU A 381 15.41 13.94 -6.62
C LEU A 381 15.66 14.69 -7.93
N LYS A 382 14.73 14.61 -8.89
CA LYS A 382 14.79 15.36 -10.16
C LYS A 382 14.74 16.89 -9.99
N GLY A 383 14.30 17.39 -8.83
CA GLY A 383 14.33 18.80 -8.47
C GLY A 383 15.63 19.24 -7.79
N GLU A 384 16.42 18.28 -7.29
CA GLU A 384 17.74 18.48 -6.69
C GLU A 384 18.85 18.38 -7.75
N GLU A 385 18.73 17.47 -8.72
CA GLU A 385 19.59 17.38 -9.93
C GLU A 385 19.58 18.62 -10.85
N ARG A 386 18.68 19.58 -10.59
CA ARG A 386 18.45 20.78 -11.41
C ARG A 386 18.83 22.09 -10.70
N ARG A 387 19.62 22.03 -9.63
CA ARG A 387 20.07 23.17 -8.82
C ARG A 387 21.59 23.22 -8.72
#